data_AF-A0AAV9M4F7-F1
#
_entry.id   AF-A0AAV9M4F7-F1
#
_cell.length_a   1.000
_cell.length_b   1.000
_cell.length_c   1.000
_cell.angle_alpha   90.00
_cell.angle_beta   90.00
_cell.angle_gamma   90.00
#
_symmetry.space_group_name_H-M   'P 1'
#
loop_
_entity.id
_entity.type
_entity.pdbx_description
1 polymer ?
#
loop_
_entity_poly.entity_id
_entity_poly.type
_entity_poly.pdbx_seq_one_letter_code
_entity_poly.pdbx_strand_id
1 'polypeptide(L)'
;MVHLLVKLLVLLFIMPYNIQGYCEEKHEVHVHNDLPQNTPQLEVHCASGDDDLGYRYPEIGAEFNWSFCPTFSTLYFCHFWWNGKDLAFDVFNDTDACVRNRGRGFIPYDTTDCHWQVKDDGFYIGYFNQNAGQAGYCGRQVHILNNLPVTSPQLEFHCASGDDDLGHNFPVVGTDFHWKFCATKYTLFFCHFWWRQNNNQVFDVFNDLHYCIHDGNGYVQEYTSECMWKVQADGFYLGYFNQDVGKVLYTKYRDW
;
A
#
# COMPACT_ATOMS: atom_id res chain seq x y z
N MET A 1 -12.14 37.35 60.10
CA MET A 1 -12.20 37.56 58.64
C MET A 1 -10.94 37.07 57.89
N VAL A 2 -9.72 37.28 58.42
CA VAL A 2 -8.48 36.82 57.76
C VAL A 2 -8.39 35.29 57.62
N HIS A 3 -8.82 34.53 58.62
CA HIS A 3 -8.82 33.05 58.56
C HIS A 3 -9.79 32.44 57.52
N LEU A 4 -10.85 33.15 57.12
CA LEU A 4 -11.79 32.66 56.10
C LEU A 4 -11.21 32.85 54.69
N LEU A 5 -10.51 33.98 54.48
CA LEU A 5 -9.85 34.31 53.21
C LEU A 5 -8.69 33.37 52.90
N VAL A 6 -7.90 32.97 53.92
CA VAL A 6 -6.80 32.01 53.75
C VAL A 6 -7.31 30.61 53.39
N LYS A 7 -8.45 30.17 53.96
CA LYS A 7 -9.06 28.88 53.59
C LYS A 7 -9.63 28.89 52.16
N LEU A 8 -10.17 30.03 51.69
CA LEU A 8 -10.66 30.17 50.32
C LEU A 8 -9.51 30.15 49.28
N LEU A 9 -8.37 30.77 49.61
CA LEU A 9 -7.18 30.79 48.76
C LEU A 9 -6.49 29.42 48.66
N VAL A 10 -6.50 28.61 49.72
CA VAL A 10 -5.91 27.26 49.70
C VAL A 10 -6.76 26.28 48.87
N LEU A 11 -8.09 26.44 48.84
CA LEU A 11 -8.99 25.61 48.01
C LEU A 11 -8.83 25.82 46.49
N LEU A 12 -8.29 26.97 46.06
CA LEU A 12 -8.02 27.24 44.64
C LEU A 12 -6.75 26.54 44.12
N PHE A 13 -5.88 26.03 44.99
CA PHE A 13 -4.65 25.31 44.64
C PHE A 13 -4.78 23.77 44.65
N ILE A 14 -5.94 23.22 45.01
CA ILE A 14 -6.18 21.76 45.08
C ILE A 14 -7.17 21.28 44.02
N MET A 15 -7.42 22.05 42.96
CA MET A 15 -7.96 21.42 41.76
C MET A 15 -6.83 20.56 41.19
N PRO A 16 -6.88 19.21 41.25
CA PRO A 16 -6.04 18.43 40.37
C PRO A 16 -6.38 18.94 38.98
N TYR A 17 -5.40 19.58 38.33
CA TYR A 17 -5.46 19.71 36.90
C TYR A 17 -5.50 18.27 36.39
N ASN A 18 -6.70 17.75 36.14
CA ASN A 18 -6.89 16.62 35.26
C ASN A 18 -6.43 17.12 33.90
N ILE A 19 -5.11 17.14 33.69
CA ILE A 19 -4.53 17.11 32.35
C ILE A 19 -4.72 15.67 31.90
N GLN A 20 -5.98 15.28 31.70
CA GLN A 20 -6.25 14.25 30.72
C GLN A 20 -5.75 14.89 29.43
N GLY A 21 -4.56 14.47 28.98
CA GLY A 21 -3.91 15.04 27.81
C GLY A 21 -4.95 15.13 26.69
N TYR A 22 -5.20 16.35 26.22
CA TYR A 22 -6.15 16.55 25.13
C TYR A 22 -5.57 15.84 23.91
N CYS A 23 -6.28 14.82 23.46
CA CYS A 23 -5.94 14.05 22.27
C CYS A 23 -6.68 14.70 21.11
N GLU A 24 -5.97 15.53 20.35
CA GLU A 24 -6.52 16.31 19.25
C GLU A 24 -6.94 15.41 18.09
N GLU A 25 -6.11 14.42 17.78
CA GLU A 25 -6.34 13.45 16.71
C GLU A 25 -5.97 12.05 17.20
N LYS A 26 -6.91 11.11 17.06
CA LYS A 26 -6.70 9.70 17.41
C LYS A 26 -6.27 8.95 16.17
N HIS A 27 -5.32 8.05 16.36
CA HIS A 27 -4.96 7.06 15.34
C HIS A 27 -5.52 5.71 15.73
N GLU A 28 -5.92 4.95 14.73
CA GLU A 28 -6.37 3.56 14.86
C GLU A 28 -5.45 2.68 14.03
N VAL A 29 -5.11 1.51 14.57
CA VAL A 29 -4.39 0.47 13.84
C VAL A 29 -5.28 -0.77 13.82
N HIS A 30 -5.47 -1.32 12.62
CA HIS A 30 -6.30 -2.48 12.36
C HIS A 30 -5.45 -3.61 11.78
N VAL A 31 -5.49 -4.79 12.39
CA VAL A 31 -4.88 -6.02 11.90
C VAL A 31 -5.98 -6.96 11.43
N HIS A 32 -6.09 -7.13 10.12
CA HIS A 32 -7.06 -7.96 9.43
C HIS A 32 -6.48 -9.35 9.17
N ASN A 33 -7.19 -10.39 9.63
CA ASN A 33 -6.81 -11.77 9.33
C ASN A 33 -7.45 -12.22 8.01
N ASP A 34 -6.71 -12.04 6.91
CA ASP A 34 -7.13 -12.40 5.55
C ASP A 34 -6.51 -13.72 5.08
N LEU A 35 -6.16 -14.59 6.02
CA LEU A 35 -5.59 -15.89 5.70
C LEU A 35 -6.62 -16.80 5.00
N PRO A 36 -6.17 -17.70 4.10
CA PRO A 36 -7.05 -18.66 3.47
C PRO A 36 -7.80 -19.53 4.49
N GLN A 37 -9.01 -19.95 4.14
CA GLN A 37 -9.78 -20.90 4.95
C GLN A 37 -8.96 -22.16 5.25
N ASN A 38 -9.09 -22.69 6.46
CA ASN A 38 -8.31 -23.81 7.02
C ASN A 38 -6.84 -23.51 7.33
N THR A 39 -6.41 -22.25 7.31
CA THR A 39 -5.11 -21.86 7.88
C THR A 39 -5.16 -21.98 9.41
N PRO A 40 -4.10 -22.48 10.08
CA PRO A 40 -4.00 -22.43 11.54
C PRO A 40 -4.23 -21.03 12.11
N GLN A 41 -4.78 -20.94 13.32
CA GLN A 41 -5.11 -19.69 14.00
C GLN A 41 -3.94 -18.69 13.96
N LEU A 42 -4.22 -17.47 13.52
CA LEU A 42 -3.28 -16.36 13.63
C LEU A 42 -3.17 -15.93 15.08
N GLU A 43 -1.96 -15.91 15.61
CA GLU A 43 -1.62 -15.31 16.89
C GLU A 43 -0.90 -13.99 16.64
N VAL A 44 -1.31 -12.94 17.35
CA VAL A 44 -0.75 -11.58 17.23
C VAL A 44 -0.48 -11.02 18.61
N HIS A 45 0.71 -10.48 18.82
CA HIS A 45 1.06 -9.74 20.03
C HIS A 45 1.56 -8.36 19.66
N CYS A 46 0.90 -7.30 20.15
CA CYS A 46 1.26 -5.93 19.81
C CYS A 46 1.56 -5.11 21.07
N ALA A 47 2.56 -4.24 21.00
CA ALA A 47 2.92 -3.35 22.10
C ALA A 47 3.63 -2.09 21.62
N SER A 48 3.60 -1.05 22.46
CA SER A 48 4.46 0.14 22.40
C SER A 48 5.44 0.14 23.59
N GLY A 49 6.18 1.22 23.78
CA GLY A 49 7.08 1.38 24.94
C GLY A 49 6.34 1.48 26.29
N ASP A 50 5.07 1.88 26.28
CA ASP A 50 4.25 2.15 27.45
C ASP A 50 2.95 1.33 27.53
N ASP A 51 2.47 0.80 26.40
CA ASP A 51 1.22 0.03 26.32
C ASP A 51 1.47 -1.37 25.76
N ASP A 52 1.11 -2.40 26.53
CA ASP A 52 1.06 -3.78 26.07
C ASP A 52 -0.39 -4.18 25.77
N LEU A 53 -0.68 -4.52 24.51
CA LEU A 53 -2.03 -4.90 24.06
C LEU A 53 -2.30 -6.40 24.23
N GLY A 54 -1.27 -7.17 24.59
CA GLY A 54 -1.29 -8.60 24.85
C GLY A 54 -1.48 -9.46 23.60
N TYR A 55 -1.64 -10.76 23.83
CA TYR A 55 -1.86 -11.76 22.79
C TYR A 55 -3.32 -11.75 22.33
N ARG A 56 -3.49 -11.80 21.01
CA ARG A 56 -4.77 -11.75 20.29
C ARG A 56 -4.82 -12.84 19.25
N TYR A 57 -6.03 -13.34 18.99
CA TYR A 57 -6.28 -14.48 18.12
C TYR A 57 -7.46 -14.17 17.18
N PRO A 58 -7.34 -13.20 16.27
CA PRO A 58 -8.42 -12.84 15.37
C PRO A 58 -8.79 -14.04 14.47
N GLU A 59 -10.08 -14.38 14.38
CA GLU A 59 -10.56 -15.41 13.47
C GLU A 59 -10.34 -15.01 12.00
N ILE A 60 -10.34 -15.96 11.08
CA ILE A 60 -10.24 -15.67 9.64
C ILE A 60 -11.43 -14.79 9.21
N GLY A 61 -11.14 -13.66 8.59
CA GLY A 61 -12.11 -12.64 8.19
C GLY A 61 -12.49 -11.66 9.30
N ALA A 62 -11.90 -11.76 10.49
CA ALA A 62 -12.03 -10.80 11.58
C ALA A 62 -10.79 -9.91 11.70
N GLU A 63 -10.90 -8.87 12.53
CA GLU A 63 -9.80 -7.97 12.82
C GLU A 63 -9.52 -7.83 14.33
N PHE A 64 -8.27 -7.47 14.64
CA PHE A 64 -7.86 -6.94 15.93
C PHE A 64 -7.47 -5.48 15.71
N ASN A 65 -8.09 -4.55 16.44
CA ASN A 65 -7.80 -3.13 16.34
C ASN A 65 -7.61 -2.46 17.71
N TRP A 66 -6.98 -1.29 17.70
CA TRP A 66 -6.88 -0.40 18.86
C TRP A 66 -6.74 1.05 18.41
N SER A 67 -7.15 1.96 19.31
CA SER A 67 -7.10 3.41 19.12
C SER A 67 -6.21 4.05 20.18
N PHE A 68 -5.40 5.02 19.79
CA PHE A 68 -4.45 5.70 20.66
C PHE A 68 -4.22 7.15 20.23
N CYS A 69 -3.49 7.89 21.06
CA CYS A 69 -3.17 9.30 20.87
C CYS A 69 -1.68 9.44 20.59
N PRO A 70 -1.26 9.53 19.32
CA PRO A 70 0.16 9.48 19.02
C PRO A 70 0.89 10.76 19.37
N THR A 71 2.18 10.57 19.61
CA THR A 71 3.22 11.58 19.59
C THR A 71 4.19 11.27 18.45
N PHE A 72 5.08 12.19 18.09
CA PHE A 72 6.11 11.95 17.07
C PHE A 72 7.09 10.81 17.43
N SER A 73 7.07 10.33 18.69
CA SER A 73 7.85 9.19 19.18
C SER A 73 7.03 7.91 19.38
N THR A 74 5.70 7.96 19.17
CA THR A 74 4.85 6.79 19.36
C THR A 74 5.16 5.73 18.30
N LEU A 75 5.36 4.50 18.77
CA LEU A 75 5.65 3.33 17.95
C LEU A 75 4.88 2.15 18.51
N TYR A 76 4.20 1.40 17.65
CA TYR A 76 3.69 0.07 17.96
C TYR A 76 4.38 -0.95 17.05
N PHE A 77 4.87 -2.03 17.63
CA PHE A 77 5.29 -3.22 16.91
C PHE A 77 4.29 -4.34 17.16
N CYS A 78 4.19 -5.26 16.21
CA CYS A 78 3.45 -6.50 16.38
C CYS A 78 4.33 -7.69 16.01
N HIS A 79 4.10 -8.79 16.70
CA HIS A 79 4.66 -10.10 16.41
C HIS A 79 3.51 -11.02 15.99
N PHE A 80 3.67 -11.69 14.85
CA PHE A 80 2.68 -12.54 14.22
C PHE A 80 3.18 -13.97 14.11
N TRP A 81 2.31 -14.93 14.42
CA TRP A 81 2.57 -16.36 14.26
C TRP A 81 1.39 -17.07 13.61
N TRP A 82 1.67 -17.86 12.57
CA TRP A 82 0.71 -18.79 11.99
C TRP A 82 1.42 -19.83 11.12
N ASN A 83 0.96 -21.08 11.13
CA ASN A 83 1.46 -22.12 10.23
C ASN A 83 3.00 -22.27 10.18
N GLY A 84 3.68 -22.11 11.33
CA GLY A 84 5.14 -22.15 11.42
C GLY A 84 5.88 -20.91 10.90
N LYS A 85 5.16 -19.88 10.43
CA LYS A 85 5.69 -18.54 10.18
C LYS A 85 5.71 -17.75 11.48
N ASP A 86 6.75 -16.93 11.62
CA ASP A 86 7.05 -16.12 12.80
C ASP A 86 7.73 -14.84 12.29
N LEU A 87 7.10 -13.68 12.51
CA LEU A 87 7.66 -12.40 12.09
C LEU A 87 7.19 -11.26 13.01
N ALA A 88 8.12 -10.38 13.40
CA ALA A 88 7.82 -9.15 14.13
C ALA A 88 8.30 -7.92 13.37
N PHE A 89 7.50 -6.86 13.38
CA PHE A 89 7.83 -5.58 12.75
C PHE A 89 6.99 -4.42 13.30
N ASP A 90 7.42 -3.19 13.03
CA ASP A 90 6.69 -1.96 13.37
C ASP A 90 5.41 -1.84 12.52
N VAL A 91 4.26 -1.81 13.18
CA VAL A 91 2.95 -1.59 12.52
C VAL A 91 2.54 -0.12 12.52
N PHE A 92 3.16 0.70 13.37
CA PHE A 92 2.99 2.15 13.41
C PHE A 92 4.27 2.81 13.93
N ASN A 93 4.80 3.82 13.24
CA ASN A 93 5.90 4.67 13.71
C ASN A 93 5.95 6.07 13.05
N ASP A 94 4.87 6.48 12.37
CA ASP A 94 4.78 7.77 11.68
C ASP A 94 3.34 8.28 11.70
N THR A 95 3.14 9.49 12.21
CA THR A 95 1.81 10.12 12.33
C THR A 95 1.19 10.48 10.97
N ASP A 96 2.03 10.69 9.96
CA ASP A 96 1.59 11.19 8.67
C ASP A 96 1.12 10.06 7.74
N ALA A 97 1.79 8.90 7.81
CA ALA A 97 1.64 7.83 6.82
C ALA A 97 1.68 6.43 7.45
N CYS A 98 1.33 6.29 8.73
CA CYS A 98 1.39 5.07 9.54
C CYS A 98 2.82 4.55 9.79
N VAL A 99 3.61 4.31 8.73
CA VAL A 99 4.99 3.81 8.82
C VAL A 99 5.93 4.59 7.91
N ARG A 100 7.01 5.14 8.49
CA ARG A 100 7.88 6.16 7.89
C ARG A 100 8.52 5.78 6.55
N ASN A 101 8.83 4.49 6.35
CA ASN A 101 9.51 3.99 5.15
C ASN A 101 8.66 3.05 4.29
N ARG A 102 7.47 2.66 4.77
CA ARG A 102 6.59 1.69 4.08
C ARG A 102 5.26 2.31 3.67
N GLY A 103 4.79 3.31 4.43
CA GLY A 103 3.57 4.03 4.13
C GLY A 103 3.81 5.34 3.38
N ARG A 104 4.93 6.04 3.60
CA ARG A 104 5.18 7.33 2.93
C ARG A 104 5.18 7.21 1.41
N GLY A 105 4.25 7.91 0.78
CA GLY A 105 4.06 7.92 -0.68
C GLY A 105 3.01 6.94 -1.20
N PHE A 106 2.56 5.98 -0.39
CA PHE A 106 1.41 5.12 -0.72
C PHE A 106 0.19 5.50 0.12
N ILE A 107 0.38 5.60 1.43
CA ILE A 107 -0.63 6.05 2.38
C ILE A 107 -0.77 7.57 2.24
N PRO A 108 -1.99 8.11 2.06
CA PRO A 108 -2.22 9.56 2.05
C PRO A 108 -1.62 10.21 3.30
N TYR A 109 -1.06 11.41 3.14
CA TYR A 109 -0.63 12.20 4.29
C TYR A 109 -1.81 12.46 5.24
N ASP A 110 -1.51 12.54 6.52
CA ASP A 110 -2.46 12.73 7.61
C ASP A 110 -3.46 11.56 7.76
N THR A 111 -3.06 10.36 7.33
CA THR A 111 -3.86 9.15 7.57
C THR A 111 -3.84 8.79 9.05
N THR A 112 -5.02 8.74 9.64
CA THR A 112 -5.24 8.34 11.03
C THR A 112 -5.66 6.88 11.19
N ASP A 113 -6.08 6.23 10.11
CA ASP A 113 -6.59 4.86 10.10
C ASP A 113 -5.65 3.92 9.32
N CYS A 114 -4.87 3.15 10.07
CA CYS A 114 -3.77 2.32 9.57
C CYS A 114 -4.17 0.85 9.49
N HIS A 115 -4.31 0.30 8.29
CA HIS A 115 -4.73 -1.09 8.12
C HIS A 115 -3.57 -2.01 7.74
N TRP A 116 -3.53 -3.19 8.32
CA TRP A 116 -2.63 -4.28 7.98
C TRP A 116 -3.43 -5.52 7.62
N GLN A 117 -3.25 -6.07 6.42
CA GLN A 117 -3.76 -7.39 6.08
C GLN A 117 -2.67 -8.45 6.24
N VAL A 118 -3.00 -9.51 6.95
CA VAL A 118 -2.19 -10.72 7.07
C VAL A 118 -2.71 -11.75 6.08
N LYS A 119 -1.92 -12.08 5.05
CA LYS A 119 -2.24 -13.06 4.00
C LYS A 119 -1.22 -14.19 3.98
N ASP A 120 -1.48 -15.24 3.21
CA ASP A 120 -0.57 -16.39 3.14
C ASP A 120 0.79 -16.03 2.51
N ASP A 121 0.78 -15.05 1.61
CA ASP A 121 1.91 -14.56 0.84
C ASP A 121 2.65 -13.37 1.49
N GLY A 122 2.03 -12.67 2.46
CA GLY A 122 2.70 -11.56 3.14
C GLY A 122 1.79 -10.64 3.95
N PHE A 123 2.32 -9.46 4.25
CA PHE A 123 1.67 -8.40 5.01
C PHE A 123 1.48 -7.16 4.16
N TYR A 124 0.30 -6.56 4.22
CA TYR A 124 -0.06 -5.44 3.36
C TYR A 124 -0.55 -4.27 4.19
N ILE A 125 0.20 -3.17 4.18
CA ILE A 125 -0.24 -1.91 4.78
C ILE A 125 -1.22 -1.19 3.86
N GLY A 126 -2.26 -0.59 4.43
CA GLY A 126 -3.30 0.13 3.72
C GLY A 126 -3.90 1.26 4.55
N TYR A 127 -4.82 1.99 3.94
CA TYR A 127 -5.59 3.06 4.56
C TYR A 127 -7.07 2.89 4.22
N PHE A 128 -7.97 3.38 5.06
CA PHE A 128 -9.39 3.43 4.70
C PHE A 128 -9.67 4.58 3.74
N ASN A 129 -10.16 4.28 2.53
CA ASN A 129 -10.62 5.31 1.61
C ASN A 129 -12.12 5.58 1.83
N GLN A 130 -12.43 6.66 2.54
CA GLN A 130 -13.81 7.05 2.85
C GLN A 130 -14.68 7.30 1.60
N ASN A 131 -14.08 7.78 0.51
CA ASN A 131 -14.82 8.03 -0.74
C ASN A 131 -15.20 6.72 -1.45
N ALA A 132 -14.35 5.70 -1.35
CA ALA A 132 -14.58 4.37 -1.94
C ALA A 132 -15.33 3.41 -1.00
N GLY A 133 -15.45 3.76 0.29
CA GLY A 133 -16.05 2.89 1.31
C GLY A 133 -15.28 1.58 1.54
N GLN A 134 -13.98 1.54 1.22
CA GLN A 134 -13.14 0.35 1.35
C GLN A 134 -11.67 0.72 1.62
N ALA A 135 -10.91 -0.23 2.18
CA ALA A 135 -9.48 -0.06 2.43
C ALA A 135 -8.65 -0.21 1.15
N GLY A 136 -7.70 0.71 0.92
CA GLY A 136 -6.71 0.67 -0.15
C GLY A 136 -5.37 0.16 0.38
N TYR A 137 -4.88 -0.95 -0.15
CA TYR A 137 -3.65 -1.62 0.32
C TYR A 137 -2.49 -1.47 -0.67
N CYS A 138 -1.28 -1.44 -0.11
CA CYS A 138 -0.04 -1.34 -0.88
C CYS A 138 0.11 -2.59 -1.75
N GLY A 139 0.35 -2.43 -3.04
CA GLY A 139 0.34 -3.56 -3.96
C GLY A 139 -0.02 -3.20 -5.39
N ARG A 140 0.60 -2.15 -5.92
CA ARG A 140 0.42 -1.78 -7.32
C ARG A 140 1.05 -2.84 -8.20
N GLN A 141 0.47 -3.03 -9.38
CA GLN A 141 0.96 -4.00 -10.34
C GLN A 141 1.24 -3.31 -11.68
N VAL A 142 2.32 -3.69 -12.31
CA VAL A 142 2.54 -3.41 -13.73
C VAL A 142 2.46 -4.74 -14.47
N HIS A 143 1.63 -4.77 -15.50
CA HIS A 143 1.43 -5.92 -16.36
C HIS A 143 1.95 -5.62 -17.75
N ILE A 144 2.68 -6.55 -18.35
CA ILE A 144 3.17 -6.52 -19.72
C ILE A 144 2.62 -7.75 -20.45
N LEU A 145 1.56 -7.54 -21.20
CA LEU A 145 0.92 -8.55 -22.02
C LEU A 145 1.54 -8.55 -23.43
N ASN A 146 2.17 -9.67 -23.80
CA ASN A 146 2.64 -9.89 -25.16
C ASN A 146 1.46 -10.26 -26.07
N ASN A 147 0.89 -9.28 -26.78
CA ASN A 147 -0.22 -9.47 -27.72
C ASN A 147 0.22 -9.32 -29.18
N LEU A 148 1.42 -9.78 -29.50
CA LEU A 148 1.94 -9.82 -30.86
C LEU A 148 1.32 -10.98 -31.67
N PRO A 149 1.35 -10.93 -33.03
CA PRO A 149 0.95 -12.07 -33.85
C PRO A 149 1.78 -13.32 -33.52
N VAL A 150 1.16 -14.50 -33.50
CA VAL A 150 1.80 -15.78 -33.13
C VAL A 150 3.04 -16.11 -33.97
N THR A 151 3.10 -15.64 -35.21
CA THR A 151 4.23 -15.85 -36.13
C THR A 151 5.35 -14.81 -35.97
N SER A 152 5.25 -13.93 -34.98
CA SER A 152 6.22 -12.85 -34.76
C SER A 152 7.52 -13.36 -34.16
N PRO A 153 8.65 -12.67 -34.41
CA PRO A 153 9.86 -12.86 -33.62
C PRO A 153 9.58 -12.67 -32.11
N GLN A 154 10.38 -13.33 -31.28
CA GLN A 154 10.33 -13.21 -29.82
C GLN A 154 10.41 -11.73 -29.41
N LEU A 155 9.49 -11.30 -28.55
CA LEU A 155 9.60 -10.03 -27.84
C LEU A 155 10.65 -10.18 -26.76
N GLU A 156 11.55 -9.21 -26.67
CA GLU A 156 12.44 -9.02 -25.54
C GLU A 156 12.08 -7.70 -24.87
N PHE A 157 12.08 -7.69 -23.54
CA PHE A 157 12.07 -6.43 -22.80
C PHE A 157 12.90 -6.52 -21.54
N HIS A 158 13.39 -5.37 -21.09
CA HIS A 158 14.12 -5.20 -19.85
C HIS A 158 13.46 -4.10 -19.04
N CYS A 159 13.08 -4.39 -17.80
CA CYS A 159 12.44 -3.41 -16.92
C CYS A 159 13.27 -3.20 -15.66
N ALA A 160 13.36 -1.96 -15.19
CA ALA A 160 14.06 -1.63 -13.97
C ALA A 160 13.51 -0.35 -13.32
N SER A 161 13.78 -0.21 -12.02
CA SER A 161 13.69 1.03 -11.24
C SER A 161 15.09 1.49 -10.81
N GLY A 162 15.17 2.45 -9.88
CA GLY A 162 16.44 2.86 -9.29
C GLY A 162 17.09 1.82 -8.37
N ASP A 163 16.30 0.91 -7.79
CA ASP A 163 16.70 -0.08 -6.78
C ASP A 163 16.33 -1.53 -7.14
N ASP A 164 15.42 -1.73 -8.08
CA ASP A 164 14.96 -3.05 -8.53
C ASP A 164 15.27 -3.26 -10.01
N ASP A 165 16.11 -4.25 -10.31
CA ASP A 165 16.35 -4.72 -11.67
C ASP A 165 15.54 -6.00 -11.92
N LEU A 166 14.56 -5.94 -12.83
CA LEU A 166 13.72 -7.08 -13.19
C LEU A 166 14.33 -7.91 -14.33
N GLY A 167 15.45 -7.45 -14.90
CA GLY A 167 16.21 -8.16 -15.91
C GLY A 167 15.52 -8.27 -17.27
N HIS A 168 16.17 -9.04 -18.16
CA HIS A 168 15.68 -9.32 -19.50
C HIS A 168 14.62 -10.43 -19.48
N ASN A 169 13.52 -10.20 -20.17
CA ASN A 169 12.35 -11.05 -20.22
C ASN A 169 11.95 -11.36 -21.66
N PHE A 170 11.51 -12.61 -21.88
CA PHE A 170 11.20 -13.17 -23.20
C PHE A 170 9.82 -13.83 -23.19
N PRO A 171 8.72 -13.08 -22.97
CA PRO A 171 7.38 -13.64 -22.81
C PRO A 171 6.94 -14.38 -24.08
N VAL A 172 6.24 -15.50 -23.90
CA VAL A 172 5.56 -16.18 -25.00
C VAL A 172 4.38 -15.31 -25.47
N VAL A 173 4.01 -15.40 -26.74
CA VAL A 173 2.82 -14.70 -27.24
C VAL A 173 1.58 -15.14 -26.45
N GLY A 174 0.81 -14.17 -25.97
CA GLY A 174 -0.39 -14.37 -25.16
C GLY A 174 -0.13 -14.44 -23.64
N THR A 175 1.13 -14.42 -23.19
CA THR A 175 1.44 -14.43 -21.74
C THR A 175 1.55 -13.03 -21.17
N ASP A 176 1.19 -12.92 -19.89
CA ASP A 176 1.30 -11.72 -19.07
C ASP A 176 2.50 -11.86 -18.14
N PHE A 177 3.45 -10.94 -18.24
CA PHE A 177 4.50 -10.77 -17.24
C PHE A 177 4.09 -9.61 -16.32
N HIS A 178 4.07 -9.85 -15.02
CA HIS A 178 3.74 -8.80 -14.07
C HIS A 178 4.59 -8.88 -12.82
N TRP A 179 4.68 -7.75 -12.15
CA TRP A 179 5.28 -7.64 -10.83
C TRP A 179 4.42 -6.72 -9.97
N LYS A 180 4.48 -6.97 -8.66
CA LYS A 180 3.78 -6.21 -7.64
C LYS A 180 4.79 -5.43 -6.81
N PHE A 181 4.47 -4.19 -6.50
CA PHE A 181 5.35 -3.31 -5.73
C PHE A 181 4.56 -2.28 -4.91
N CYS A 182 5.27 -1.67 -3.98
CA CYS A 182 4.79 -0.57 -3.16
C CYS A 182 5.34 0.73 -3.72
N ALA A 183 4.47 1.54 -4.31
CA ALA A 183 4.88 2.77 -4.96
C ALA A 183 4.86 3.97 -4.02
N THR A 184 5.82 4.88 -4.22
CA THR A 184 5.83 6.23 -3.68
C THR A 184 5.73 7.24 -4.83
N LYS A 185 5.61 8.53 -4.52
CA LYS A 185 5.64 9.60 -5.55
C LYS A 185 6.98 9.72 -6.29
N TYR A 186 8.01 9.00 -5.85
CA TYR A 186 9.32 8.93 -6.47
C TYR A 186 9.58 7.59 -7.16
N THR A 187 8.66 6.63 -7.04
CA THR A 187 8.82 5.31 -7.65
C THR A 187 8.63 5.43 -9.15
N LEU A 188 9.59 4.89 -9.89
CA LEU A 188 9.57 4.84 -11.34
C LEU A 188 10.02 3.45 -11.78
N PHE A 189 9.30 2.87 -12.74
CA PHE A 189 9.77 1.74 -13.52
C PHE A 189 9.78 2.14 -14.99
N PHE A 190 10.93 1.96 -15.65
CA PHE A 190 11.02 2.06 -17.10
C PHE A 190 11.23 0.67 -17.70
N CYS A 191 10.83 0.52 -18.96
CA CYS A 191 11.13 -0.68 -19.72
C CYS A 191 11.71 -0.31 -21.08
N HIS A 192 12.70 -1.08 -21.51
CA HIS A 192 13.21 -1.09 -22.87
C HIS A 192 12.64 -2.33 -23.56
N PHE A 193 11.96 -2.14 -24.69
CA PHE A 193 11.38 -3.19 -25.51
C PHE A 193 12.15 -3.31 -26.81
N TRP A 194 12.42 -4.55 -27.24
CA TRP A 194 13.02 -4.88 -28.53
C TRP A 194 12.14 -5.88 -29.26
N TRP A 195 11.81 -5.56 -30.50
CA TRP A 195 11.08 -6.45 -31.38
C TRP A 195 11.52 -6.26 -32.82
N ARG A 196 11.85 -7.35 -33.51
CA ARG A 196 12.47 -7.28 -34.85
C ARG A 196 13.78 -6.47 -34.82
N GLN A 197 14.35 -6.19 -35.99
CA GLN A 197 15.67 -5.57 -36.08
C GLN A 197 15.67 -4.08 -35.72
N ASN A 198 14.56 -3.36 -35.96
CA ASN A 198 14.50 -1.89 -35.86
C ASN A 198 13.40 -1.36 -34.94
N ASN A 199 12.56 -2.22 -34.33
CA ASN A 199 11.54 -1.72 -33.43
C ASN A 199 12.09 -1.81 -32.01
N ASN A 200 12.45 -0.66 -31.45
CA ASN A 200 12.86 -0.53 -30.07
C ASN A 200 12.21 0.71 -29.46
N GLN A 201 11.76 0.59 -28.22
CA GLN A 201 11.21 1.71 -27.47
C GLN A 201 11.65 1.64 -26.01
N VAL A 202 11.84 2.82 -25.43
CA VAL A 202 12.11 2.99 -24.00
C VAL A 202 11.17 4.02 -23.46
N PHE A 203 10.43 3.66 -22.42
CA PHE A 203 9.55 4.58 -21.73
C PHE A 203 9.23 4.08 -20.31
N ASP A 204 8.72 5.00 -19.50
CA ASP A 204 8.25 4.70 -18.16
C ASP A 204 6.95 3.91 -18.24
N VAL A 205 6.95 2.69 -17.70
CA VAL A 205 5.73 1.89 -17.54
C VAL A 205 4.99 2.22 -16.25
N PHE A 206 5.68 2.95 -15.36
CA PHE A 206 5.12 3.51 -14.14
C PHE A 206 5.95 4.70 -13.68
N ASN A 207 5.32 5.83 -13.39
CA ASN A 207 5.93 6.96 -12.68
C ASN A 207 4.92 7.87 -11.95
N ASP A 208 3.64 7.46 -11.86
CA ASP A 208 2.58 8.29 -11.30
C ASP A 208 1.59 7.52 -10.42
N LEU A 209 1.30 8.09 -9.24
CA LEU A 209 0.40 7.51 -8.23
C LEU A 209 -1.08 7.51 -8.62
N HIS A 210 -1.50 8.36 -9.54
CA HIS A 210 -2.90 8.54 -9.90
C HIS A 210 -3.21 7.84 -11.22
N TYR A 211 -2.32 7.97 -12.22
CA TYR A 211 -2.64 7.55 -13.58
C TYR A 211 -1.65 6.56 -14.19
N CYS A 212 -0.93 5.79 -13.37
CA CYS A 212 0.19 4.91 -13.74
C CYS A 212 1.42 5.67 -14.24
N ILE A 213 1.23 6.58 -15.20
CA ILE A 213 2.26 7.47 -15.74
C ILE A 213 1.78 8.93 -15.70
N HIS A 214 2.70 9.91 -15.69
CA HIS A 214 2.39 11.33 -15.51
C HIS A 214 1.41 11.88 -16.56
N ASP A 215 1.47 11.39 -17.79
CA ASP A 215 0.57 11.72 -18.89
C ASP A 215 -0.55 10.68 -19.10
N GLY A 216 -0.80 9.84 -18.09
CA GLY A 216 -1.79 8.75 -18.15
C GLY A 216 -3.24 9.20 -18.01
N ASN A 217 -3.50 10.47 -17.69
CA ASN A 217 -4.85 11.02 -17.64
C ASN A 217 -5.52 10.89 -19.02
N GLY A 218 -6.71 10.31 -19.05
CA GLY A 218 -7.44 9.98 -20.28
C GLY A 218 -7.13 8.59 -20.86
N TYR A 219 -6.07 7.92 -20.38
CA TYR A 219 -5.79 6.52 -20.70
C TYR A 219 -6.33 5.57 -19.62
N VAL A 220 -6.19 5.94 -18.35
CA VAL A 220 -6.64 5.16 -17.19
C VAL A 220 -7.45 6.00 -16.21
N GLN A 221 -8.17 5.33 -15.29
CA GLN A 221 -8.90 6.00 -14.21
C GLN A 221 -7.95 6.54 -13.13
N GLU A 222 -8.36 7.58 -12.42
CA GLU A 222 -7.63 8.08 -11.27
C GLU A 222 -7.50 6.98 -10.20
N TYR A 223 -6.32 6.87 -9.60
CA TYR A 223 -5.91 5.84 -8.65
C TYR A 223 -5.89 4.41 -9.21
N THR A 224 -5.74 4.23 -10.53
CA THR A 224 -5.56 2.89 -11.13
C THR A 224 -4.38 2.16 -10.47
N SER A 225 -4.63 1.02 -9.82
CA SER A 225 -3.60 0.26 -9.09
C SER A 225 -2.90 -0.80 -9.97
N GLU A 226 -3.54 -1.23 -11.06
CA GLU A 226 -3.02 -2.21 -12.01
C GLU A 226 -2.81 -1.55 -13.37
N CYS A 227 -1.55 -1.28 -13.71
CA CYS A 227 -1.14 -0.63 -14.94
C CYS A 227 -0.98 -1.68 -16.03
N MET A 228 -2.00 -1.81 -16.89
CA MET A 228 -2.06 -2.85 -17.91
C MET A 228 -1.40 -2.37 -19.21
N TRP A 229 -0.18 -2.82 -19.49
CA TRP A 229 0.48 -2.60 -20.77
C TRP A 229 0.25 -3.77 -21.71
N LYS A 230 -0.20 -3.47 -22.93
CA LYS A 230 -0.34 -4.45 -24.00
C LYS A 230 0.55 -4.08 -25.18
N VAL A 231 1.45 -4.99 -25.52
CA VAL A 231 2.38 -4.86 -26.64
C VAL A 231 1.74 -5.46 -27.89
N GLN A 232 1.57 -4.66 -28.94
CA GLN A 232 0.98 -5.06 -30.22
C GLN A 232 1.91 -4.77 -31.39
N ALA A 233 1.57 -5.27 -32.57
CA ALA A 233 2.40 -5.09 -33.77
C ALA A 233 2.53 -3.62 -34.20
N ASP A 234 1.57 -2.78 -33.83
CA ASP A 234 1.52 -1.36 -34.18
C ASP A 234 1.89 -0.44 -33.00
N GLY A 235 2.23 -0.98 -31.82
CA GLY A 235 2.72 -0.19 -30.71
C GLY A 235 2.27 -0.70 -29.33
N PHE A 236 2.21 0.23 -28.39
CA PHE A 236 1.98 0.01 -26.97
C PHE A 236 0.67 0.64 -26.53
N TYR A 237 -0.10 -0.11 -25.75
CA TYR A 237 -1.39 0.32 -25.24
C TYR A 237 -1.36 0.29 -23.72
N LEU A 238 -1.84 1.37 -23.10
CA LEU A 238 -2.06 1.44 -21.66
C LEU A 238 -3.55 1.22 -21.38
N GLY A 239 -3.86 0.50 -20.31
CA GLY A 239 -5.22 0.17 -19.94
C GLY A 239 -5.44 -0.05 -18.46
N TYR A 240 -6.70 -0.23 -18.10
CA TYR A 240 -7.19 -0.50 -16.75
C TYR A 240 -8.39 -1.44 -16.80
N PHE A 241 -8.61 -2.21 -15.73
CA PHE A 241 -9.80 -3.05 -15.61
C PHE A 241 -11.03 -2.19 -15.31
N ASN A 242 -12.00 -2.19 -16.22
CA ASN A 242 -13.27 -1.51 -16.00
C ASN A 242 -14.29 -2.51 -15.43
N GLN A 243 -14.74 -2.27 -14.19
CA GLN A 243 -15.64 -3.16 -13.47
C GLN A 243 -17.03 -3.23 -14.11
N ASP A 244 -17.56 -2.12 -14.63
CA ASP A 244 -18.89 -2.07 -15.25
C ASP A 244 -18.96 -2.92 -16.53
N VAL A 245 -17.86 -2.96 -17.29
CA VAL A 245 -17.75 -3.71 -18.54
C VAL A 245 -17.17 -5.11 -18.32
N GLY A 246 -16.56 -5.37 -17.15
CA GLY A 246 -15.95 -6.65 -16.79
C GLY A 246 -14.73 -7.03 -17.64
N LYS A 247 -13.98 -6.04 -18.16
CA LYS A 247 -12.78 -6.27 -18.97
C LYS A 247 -11.79 -5.12 -18.90
N VAL A 248 -10.56 -5.38 -19.32
CA VAL A 248 -9.54 -4.34 -19.48
C VAL A 248 -9.84 -3.51 -20.73
N LEU A 249 -9.94 -2.18 -20.54
CA LEU A 249 -10.04 -1.20 -21.62
C LEU A 249 -8.65 -0.68 -21.93
N TYR A 250 -8.30 -0.64 -23.22
CA TYR A 250 -6.96 -0.24 -23.68
C TYR A 250 -7.06 0.94 -24.62
N THR A 251 -6.14 1.89 -24.45
CA THR A 251 -5.97 3.06 -25.32
C THR A 251 -4.54 3.06 -25.84
N LYS A 252 -4.37 3.32 -27.15
CA LYS A 252 -3.03 3.35 -27.76
C LYS A 252 -2.24 4.51 -27.17
N TYR A 253 -1.10 4.19 -26.57
CA TYR A 253 -0.22 5.18 -25.94
C TYR A 253 0.90 5.61 -26.88
N ARG A 254 1.50 4.65 -27.60
CA ARG A 254 2.69 4.92 -28.44
C ARG A 254 2.82 3.92 -29.58
N ASP A 255 3.47 4.30 -30.66
CA ASP A 255 3.96 3.41 -31.71
C ASP A 255 5.29 2.72 -31.32
N TRP A 256 5.80 1.84 -32.18
CA TRP A 256 7.15 1.29 -32.08
C TRP A 256 8.24 2.29 -32.46
#